data_AF-T1EI54-F1
#
_entry.id   AF-T1EI54-F1
#
_cell.length_a   1.000
_cell.length_b   1.000
_cell.length_c   1.000
_cell.angle_alpha   90.00
_cell.angle_beta   90.00
_cell.angle_gamma   90.00
#
_symmetry.space_group_name_H-M   'P 1'
#
loop_
_entity.id
_entity.type
_entity.pdbx_description
1 polymer ?
#
loop_
_entity_poly.entity_id
_entity_poly.type
_entity_poly.pdbx_seq_one_letter_code
_entity_poly.pdbx_strand_id
1 'polypeptide(L)'
;LWESRYLGSHSPYSLIDTLVYLNTKNFLLTTVDAHLGLSFSNVMKQWKKNAVSTDGKPARTVYLKYNPITVEKKSKIDPNLPYEQLENIENPLRCPVKLYEFYLSKCPESIKHRNDLFYLLPEPSCVPESPVWFSTTSIDPNDLAIMINRVKIVREVQESLMMLNS
;
A
#
# COMPACT_ATOMS: atom_id res chain seq x y z
N LEU A 1 7.84 13.87 2.60
CA LEU A 1 7.79 12.62 1.79
C LEU A 1 7.16 12.83 0.42
N TRP A 2 5.86 13.16 0.33
CA TRP A 2 5.18 13.41 -0.96
C TRP A 2 5.76 14.60 -1.74
N GLU A 3 5.89 15.78 -1.10
CA GLU A 3 6.48 16.97 -1.76
C GLU A 3 7.93 16.75 -2.17
N SER A 4 8.66 16.00 -1.35
CA SER A 4 10.04 15.60 -1.59
C SER A 4 10.17 14.48 -2.64
N ARG A 5 9.08 14.07 -3.30
CA ARG A 5 9.04 13.03 -4.36
C ARG A 5 9.54 11.64 -3.94
N TYR A 6 9.65 11.34 -2.65
CA TYR A 6 9.92 9.96 -2.19
C TYR A 6 8.69 9.06 -2.34
N LEU A 7 7.49 9.64 -2.30
CA LEU A 7 6.22 8.93 -2.50
C LEU A 7 5.52 9.48 -3.74
N GLY A 8 4.81 8.60 -4.44
CA GLY A 8 4.09 8.84 -5.68
C GLY A 8 4.30 7.71 -6.68
N SER A 9 3.73 7.89 -7.87
CA SER A 9 3.73 6.89 -8.95
C SER A 9 4.52 7.34 -10.17
N HIS A 10 5.56 8.17 -9.99
CA HIS A 10 6.35 8.73 -11.08
C HIS A 10 7.50 7.81 -11.54
N SER A 11 7.80 6.77 -10.75
CA SER A 11 8.70 5.67 -11.11
C SER A 11 8.19 4.37 -10.47
N PRO A 12 8.62 3.18 -10.93
CA PRO A 12 8.25 1.92 -10.30
C PRO A 12 8.73 1.83 -8.84
N TYR A 13 9.95 2.30 -8.55
CA TYR A 13 10.49 2.31 -7.19
C TYR A 13 9.71 3.24 -6.27
N SER A 14 9.40 4.47 -6.70
CA SER A 14 8.60 5.39 -5.88
C SER A 14 7.21 4.82 -5.60
N LEU A 15 6.62 4.09 -6.55
CA LEU A 15 5.33 3.45 -6.37
C LEU A 15 5.39 2.35 -5.30
N ILE A 16 6.43 1.50 -5.34
CA ILE A 16 6.66 0.50 -4.30
C ILE A 16 6.88 1.16 -2.94
N ASP A 17 7.76 2.16 -2.85
CA ASP A 17 8.01 2.92 -1.61
C ASP A 17 6.70 3.49 -1.04
N THR A 18 5.82 3.96 -1.93
CA THR A 18 4.49 4.46 -1.58
C THR A 18 3.59 3.37 -1.02
N LEU A 19 3.55 2.20 -1.64
CA LEU A 19 2.75 1.07 -1.15
C LEU A 19 3.31 0.53 0.17
N VAL A 20 4.63 0.46 0.33
CA VAL A 20 5.26 0.09 1.61
C VAL A 20 4.84 1.09 2.68
N TYR A 21 5.00 2.39 2.43
CA TYR A 21 4.59 3.44 3.37
C TYR A 21 3.11 3.35 3.76
N LEU A 22 2.20 3.21 2.79
CA LEU A 22 0.77 3.12 3.03
C LEU A 22 0.40 1.84 3.79
N ASN A 23 0.97 0.69 3.42
CA ASN A 23 0.71 -0.57 4.10
C ASN A 23 1.27 -0.55 5.54
N THR A 24 2.46 0.01 5.76
CA THR A 24 3.01 0.20 7.11
C THR A 24 2.12 1.10 7.95
N LYS A 25 1.62 2.20 7.38
CA LYS A 25 0.81 3.18 8.11
C LYS A 25 -0.60 2.69 8.41
N ASN A 26 -1.26 2.08 7.44
CA ASN A 26 -2.70 1.81 7.50
C ASN A 26 -3.04 0.35 7.79
N PHE A 27 -2.19 -0.59 7.34
CA PHE A 27 -2.30 -2.01 7.73
C PHE A 27 -1.40 -2.34 8.93
N LEU A 28 -0.68 -1.35 9.47
CA LEU A 28 0.15 -1.50 10.67
C LEU A 28 1.24 -2.56 10.54
N LEU A 29 1.71 -2.79 9.31
CA LEU A 29 2.77 -3.76 9.02
C LEU A 29 4.12 -3.11 9.32
N THR A 30 4.82 -3.59 10.35
CA THR A 30 6.09 -2.99 10.79
C THR A 30 7.28 -3.91 10.61
N THR A 31 7.09 -5.16 10.19
CA THR A 31 8.16 -6.14 10.00
C THR A 31 8.21 -6.63 8.56
N VAL A 32 9.39 -7.06 8.13
CA VAL A 32 9.58 -7.66 6.79
C VAL A 32 8.62 -8.82 6.59
N ASP A 33 8.49 -9.74 7.56
CA ASP A 33 7.57 -10.88 7.49
C ASP A 33 6.10 -10.47 7.35
N ALA A 34 5.70 -9.38 8.01
CA ALA A 34 4.34 -8.86 7.90
C ALA A 34 4.06 -8.34 6.47
N HIS A 35 5.03 -7.63 5.89
CA HIS A 35 4.97 -7.16 4.51
C HIS A 35 5.04 -8.29 3.48
N LEU A 36 5.96 -9.25 3.64
CA LEU A 36 6.04 -10.46 2.82
C LEU A 36 4.80 -11.35 2.98
N GLY A 37 4.02 -11.14 4.03
CA GLY A 37 2.75 -11.81 4.23
C GLY A 37 1.60 -11.30 3.36
N LEU A 38 1.78 -10.17 2.66
CA LEU A 38 0.81 -9.63 1.72
C LEU A 38 0.80 -10.42 0.42
N SER A 39 -0.37 -10.42 -0.22
CA SER A 39 -0.54 -10.89 -1.59
C SER A 39 -1.65 -10.14 -2.30
N PHE A 40 -1.66 -10.19 -3.63
CA PHE A 40 -2.77 -9.63 -4.42
C PHE A 40 -4.13 -10.22 -4.03
N SER A 41 -4.16 -11.50 -3.65
CA SER A 41 -5.39 -12.16 -3.21
C SER A 41 -5.91 -11.71 -1.84
N ASN A 42 -5.05 -11.14 -0.98
CA ASN A 42 -5.43 -10.74 0.38
C ASN A 42 -5.53 -9.23 0.62
N VAL A 43 -5.14 -8.41 -0.37
CA VAL A 43 -5.41 -6.98 -0.40
C VAL A 43 -6.49 -6.71 -1.44
N MET A 44 -7.73 -6.57 -0.97
CA MET A 44 -8.90 -6.46 -1.84
C MET A 44 -9.53 -5.07 -1.76
N LYS A 45 -9.89 -4.54 -2.93
CA LYS A 45 -10.73 -3.34 -3.03
C LYS A 45 -12.17 -3.69 -2.66
N GLN A 46 -12.73 -2.95 -1.71
CA GLN A 46 -14.10 -3.09 -1.25
C GLN A 46 -14.82 -1.75 -1.24
N TRP A 47 -16.14 -1.79 -1.07
CA TRP A 47 -16.95 -0.58 -0.90
C TRP A 47 -18.01 -0.81 0.19
N LYS A 48 -18.37 0.27 0.89
CA LYS A 48 -19.47 0.30 1.85
C LYS A 48 -20.45 1.42 1.50
N LYS A 49 -21.74 1.16 1.67
CA LYS A 49 -22.79 2.18 1.57
C LYS A 49 -22.75 3.01 2.85
N ASN A 50 -22.71 4.32 2.70
CA ASN A 50 -22.92 5.23 3.83
C ASN A 50 -24.40 5.63 3.87
N ALA A 51 -24.89 5.99 5.06
CA ALA A 51 -26.16 6.70 5.16
C ALA A 51 -26.03 8.02 4.38
N VAL A 52 -26.89 8.15 3.36
CA VAL A 52 -27.23 9.31 2.52
C VAL A 52 -26.29 10.54 2.66
N SER A 53 -25.54 10.86 1.60
CA SER A 53 -24.87 12.17 1.50
C SER A 53 -25.89 13.31 1.45
N THR A 54 -25.47 14.51 1.84
CA THR A 54 -26.28 15.75 1.85
C THR A 54 -27.04 16.05 0.55
N ASP A 55 -26.61 15.49 -0.58
CA ASP A 55 -27.23 15.66 -1.91
C ASP A 55 -28.23 14.55 -2.29
N GLY A 56 -28.63 13.67 -1.38
CA GLY A 56 -29.62 12.61 -1.64
C GLY A 56 -29.11 11.46 -2.55
N LYS A 57 -27.86 11.53 -3.04
CA LYS A 57 -27.23 10.44 -3.78
C LYS A 57 -26.70 9.37 -2.82
N PRO A 58 -26.70 8.08 -3.19
CA PRO A 58 -26.05 7.05 -2.41
C PRO A 58 -24.54 7.28 -2.38
N ALA A 59 -24.01 7.75 -1.24
CA ALA A 59 -22.58 7.85 -1.01
C ALA A 59 -22.00 6.44 -0.78
N ARG A 60 -21.00 6.08 -1.58
CA ARG A 60 -20.20 4.87 -1.37
C ARG A 60 -18.80 5.26 -0.92
N THR A 61 -18.30 4.63 0.14
CA THR A 61 -16.89 4.72 0.51
C THR A 61 -16.17 3.52 -0.07
N VAL A 62 -15.13 3.78 -0.85
CA VAL A 62 -14.24 2.76 -1.40
C VAL A 62 -13.00 2.66 -0.50
N TYR A 63 -12.50 1.45 -0.30
CA TYR A 63 -11.31 1.21 0.52
C TYR A 63 -10.58 -0.06 0.10
N LEU A 64 -9.31 -0.20 0.48
CA LEU A 64 -8.59 -1.47 0.45
C LEU A 64 -8.66 -2.11 1.81
N LYS A 65 -8.88 -3.42 1.85
CA LYS A 65 -8.87 -4.22 3.07
C LYS A 65 -7.80 -5.30 2.99
N TYR A 66 -7.01 -5.41 4.03
CA TYR A 66 -6.09 -6.53 4.22
C TYR A 66 -6.77 -7.66 5.00
N ASN A 67 -6.83 -8.85 4.40
CA ASN A 67 -7.44 -10.04 5.00
C ASN A 67 -6.40 -11.19 5.07
N PRO A 68 -5.68 -11.37 6.18
CA PRO A 68 -4.66 -12.43 6.29
C PRO A 68 -5.23 -13.81 5.98
N ILE A 69 -4.50 -14.60 5.20
CA ILE A 69 -4.96 -15.91 4.72
C ILE A 69 -4.70 -17.00 5.77
N THR A 70 -3.53 -16.98 6.42
CA THR A 70 -3.10 -18.04 7.34
C THR A 70 -3.58 -17.81 8.77
N VAL A 71 -3.84 -18.89 9.50
CA VAL A 71 -4.27 -18.85 10.91
C VAL A 71 -3.25 -18.13 11.79
N GLU A 72 -1.95 -18.39 11.58
CA GLU A 72 -0.85 -17.73 12.29
C GLU A 72 -0.78 -16.22 12.05
N LYS A 73 -1.12 -15.77 10.83
CA LYS A 73 -1.20 -14.34 10.52
C LYS A 73 -2.47 -13.74 11.12
N LYS A 74 -3.59 -14.46 11.07
CA LYS A 74 -4.87 -14.05 11.69
C LYS A 74 -4.76 -13.84 13.20
N SER A 75 -4.00 -14.68 13.92
CA SER A 75 -3.81 -14.52 15.36
C SER A 75 -2.98 -13.29 15.76
N LYS A 76 -2.24 -12.70 14.82
CA LYS A 76 -1.44 -11.48 15.02
C LYS A 76 -2.21 -10.20 14.69
N ILE A 77 -3.45 -10.32 14.19
CA ILE A 77 -4.32 -9.21 13.82
C ILE A 77 -5.21 -8.88 15.01
N ASP A 78 -5.20 -7.63 15.44
CA ASP A 78 -6.14 -7.12 16.44
C ASP A 78 -7.53 -6.99 15.80
N PRO A 79 -8.53 -7.80 16.20
CA PRO A 79 -9.85 -7.76 15.59
C PRO A 79 -10.56 -6.40 15.75
N ASN A 80 -10.09 -5.53 16.65
CA ASN A 80 -10.64 -4.19 16.86
C ASN A 80 -10.10 -3.16 15.88
N LEU A 81 -9.05 -3.47 15.12
CA LEU A 81 -8.48 -2.57 14.13
C LEU A 81 -9.02 -2.91 12.73
N PRO A 82 -9.42 -1.90 11.94
CA PRO A 82 -10.09 -2.15 10.66
C PRO A 82 -9.14 -2.69 9.58
N TYR A 83 -7.84 -2.41 9.65
CA TYR A 83 -6.85 -2.70 8.57
C TYR A 83 -7.36 -2.26 7.19
N GLU A 84 -7.88 -1.03 7.14
CA GLU A 84 -8.49 -0.43 5.96
C GLU A 84 -7.66 0.78 5.46
N GLN A 85 -7.56 0.92 4.14
CA GLN A 85 -7.04 2.11 3.47
C GLN A 85 -8.18 2.79 2.70
N LEU A 86 -8.71 3.88 3.23
CA LEU A 86 -9.81 4.60 2.60
C LEU A 86 -9.35 5.32 1.31
N GLU A 87 -10.27 5.43 0.34
CA GLU A 87 -10.08 6.27 -0.84
C GLU A 87 -9.91 7.74 -0.43
N ASN A 88 -8.86 8.38 -0.94
CA ASN A 88 -8.67 9.82 -0.84
C ASN A 88 -9.28 10.49 -2.09
N ILE A 89 -10.49 11.01 -1.95
CA ILE A 89 -11.23 11.66 -3.04
C ILE A 89 -10.63 13.04 -3.35
N GLU A 90 -10.12 13.74 -2.33
CA GLU A 90 -9.57 15.10 -2.46
C GLU A 90 -8.25 15.11 -3.23
N ASN A 91 -7.42 14.08 -3.05
CA ASN A 91 -6.14 13.97 -3.72
C ASN A 91 -5.93 12.57 -4.33
N PRO A 92 -6.35 12.36 -5.59
CA PRO A 92 -6.20 11.09 -6.30
C PRO A 92 -4.74 10.62 -6.42
N LEU A 93 -3.76 11.53 -6.47
CA LEU A 93 -2.34 11.19 -6.57
C LEU A 93 -1.77 10.64 -5.26
N ARG A 94 -2.46 10.86 -4.14
CA ARG A 94 -2.13 10.32 -2.81
C ARG A 94 -3.13 9.26 -2.36
N CYS A 95 -4.05 8.87 -3.24
CA CYS A 95 -5.13 7.96 -2.90
C CYS A 95 -4.64 6.52 -2.88
N PRO A 96 -4.72 5.82 -1.73
CA PRO A 96 -4.25 4.44 -1.63
C PRO A 96 -4.92 3.50 -2.63
N VAL A 97 -6.24 3.64 -2.80
CA VAL A 97 -7.02 2.84 -3.75
C VAL A 97 -6.52 3.08 -5.18
N LYS A 98 -6.30 4.33 -5.57
CA LYS A 98 -5.84 4.69 -6.94
C LYS A 98 -4.41 4.24 -7.20
N LEU A 99 -3.53 4.37 -6.21
CA LEU A 99 -2.15 3.93 -6.31
C LEU A 99 -2.05 2.41 -6.42
N TYR A 100 -2.89 1.68 -5.68
CA TYR A 100 -2.98 0.22 -5.80
C TYR A 100 -3.58 -0.21 -7.15
N GLU A 101 -4.62 0.47 -7.64
CA GLU A 101 -5.16 0.24 -9.00
C GLU A 101 -4.09 0.46 -10.08
N PHE A 102 -3.30 1.53 -9.94
CA PHE A 102 -2.18 1.81 -10.85
C PHE A 102 -1.07 0.77 -10.74
N TYR A 103 -0.78 0.30 -9.51
CA TYR A 103 0.16 -0.79 -9.32
C TYR A 103 -0.28 -2.06 -10.05
N LEU A 104 -1.54 -2.47 -9.85
CA LEU A 104 -2.12 -3.63 -10.55
C LEU A 104 -2.09 -3.48 -12.06
N SER A 105 -2.33 -2.29 -12.61
CA SER A 105 -2.31 -2.09 -14.06
C SER A 105 -0.91 -2.21 -14.68
N LYS A 106 0.14 -1.93 -13.89
CA LYS A 106 1.55 -2.08 -14.31
C LYS A 106 2.16 -3.45 -14.00
N CYS A 107 1.40 -4.35 -13.38
CA CYS A 107 1.84 -5.71 -13.08
C CYS A 107 1.51 -6.68 -14.22
N PRO A 108 2.33 -7.74 -14.43
CA PRO A 108 1.99 -8.83 -15.35
C PRO A 108 0.67 -9.52 -14.95
N GLU A 109 -0.14 -9.92 -15.93
CA GLU A 109 -1.45 -10.55 -15.65
C GLU A 109 -1.32 -11.85 -14.84
N SER A 110 -0.26 -12.62 -15.09
CA SER A 110 0.00 -13.93 -14.45
C SER A 110 0.16 -13.87 -12.93
N ILE A 111 0.53 -12.71 -12.36
CA ILE A 111 0.75 -12.60 -10.92
C ILE A 111 -0.48 -12.12 -10.15
N LYS A 112 -1.49 -11.57 -10.81
CA LYS A 112 -2.65 -10.95 -10.13
C LYS A 112 -3.49 -11.95 -9.33
N HIS A 113 -3.37 -13.23 -9.65
CA HIS A 113 -4.04 -14.33 -8.95
C HIS A 113 -3.17 -15.03 -7.91
N ARG A 114 -1.91 -14.61 -7.74
CA ARG A 114 -1.01 -15.20 -6.75
C ARG A 114 -1.39 -14.80 -5.32
N ASN A 115 -1.23 -15.75 -4.41
CA ASN A 115 -1.59 -15.63 -3.00
C ASN A 115 -0.37 -15.50 -2.06
N ASP A 116 0.82 -15.41 -2.64
CA ASP A 116 2.10 -15.42 -1.94
C ASP A 116 3.00 -14.22 -2.28
N LEU A 117 2.51 -13.30 -3.13
CA LEU A 117 3.34 -12.24 -3.69
C LEU A 117 2.58 -10.91 -3.75
N PHE A 118 3.22 -9.83 -3.31
CA PHE A 118 2.67 -8.47 -3.36
C PHE A 118 3.68 -7.43 -3.85
N TYR A 119 4.92 -7.45 -3.37
CA TYR A 119 5.95 -6.48 -3.79
C TYR A 119 6.83 -7.08 -4.89
N LEU A 120 6.66 -6.57 -6.10
CA LEU A 120 7.36 -7.04 -7.29
C LEU A 120 8.58 -6.19 -7.63
N LEU A 121 9.64 -6.85 -8.08
CA LEU A 121 10.86 -6.19 -8.54
C LEU A 121 10.58 -5.41 -9.83
N PRO A 122 10.93 -4.11 -9.91
CA PRO A 122 10.85 -3.32 -11.14
C PRO A 122 11.67 -3.92 -12.28
N GLU A 123 11.14 -3.86 -13.49
CA GLU A 123 11.86 -4.24 -14.70
C GLU A 123 12.91 -3.18 -15.06
N PRO A 124 14.20 -3.52 -15.20
CA PRO A 124 15.26 -2.55 -15.47
C PRO A 124 15.06 -1.74 -16.77
N SER A 125 14.39 -2.34 -17.76
CA SER A 125 14.13 -1.72 -19.06
C SER A 125 12.84 -0.93 -19.13
N CYS A 126 12.05 -0.86 -18.05
CA CYS A 126 10.78 -0.16 -18.08
C CYS A 126 10.98 1.37 -18.12
N VAL A 127 10.11 2.04 -18.86
CA VAL A 127 10.01 3.50 -18.91
C VAL A 127 8.61 3.92 -18.45
N PRO A 128 8.38 5.21 -18.13
CA PRO A 128 7.08 5.66 -17.61
C PRO A 128 5.87 5.25 -18.49
N GLU A 129 6.05 5.22 -19.80
CA GLU A 129 5.02 4.87 -20.79
C GLU A 129 4.82 3.36 -20.94
N SER A 130 5.73 2.53 -20.40
CA SER A 130 5.65 1.07 -20.54
C SER A 130 4.33 0.54 -19.94
N PRO A 131 3.65 -0.40 -20.63
CA PRO A 131 2.40 -0.97 -20.12
C PRO A 131 2.62 -1.81 -18.86
N VAL A 132 3.81 -2.43 -18.74
CA VAL A 132 4.23 -3.21 -17.59
C VAL A 132 5.50 -2.58 -17.01
N TRP A 133 5.55 -2.43 -15.69
CA TRP A 133 6.72 -1.90 -14.97
C TRP A 133 7.40 -2.94 -14.09
N PHE A 134 6.70 -4.01 -13.75
CA PHE A 134 7.14 -4.98 -12.76
C PHE A 134 7.34 -6.36 -13.37
N SER A 135 8.30 -7.09 -12.83
CA SER A 135 8.56 -8.48 -13.17
C SER A 135 7.59 -9.42 -12.42
N THR A 136 7.73 -10.73 -12.62
CA THR A 136 7.05 -11.75 -11.82
C THR A 136 7.83 -12.16 -10.56
N THR A 137 8.94 -11.47 -10.27
CA THR A 137 9.86 -11.75 -9.17
C THR A 137 9.57 -10.83 -7.98
N SER A 138 9.76 -11.33 -6.76
CA SER A 138 9.63 -10.52 -5.55
C SER A 138 10.83 -9.58 -5.36
N ILE A 139 10.61 -8.45 -4.69
CA ILE A 139 11.71 -7.62 -4.16
C ILE A 139 12.51 -8.40 -3.11
N ASP A 140 13.82 -8.14 -3.06
CA ASP A 140 14.69 -8.74 -2.05
C ASP A 140 14.24 -8.34 -0.63
N PRO A 141 14.13 -9.29 0.31
CA PRO A 141 13.74 -8.99 1.69
C PRO A 141 14.62 -7.93 2.38
N ASN A 142 15.90 -7.82 2.01
CA ASN A 142 16.80 -6.80 2.55
C ASN A 142 16.47 -5.40 2.02
N ASP A 143 16.15 -5.28 0.72
CA ASP A 143 15.70 -4.01 0.14
C ASP A 143 14.39 -3.57 0.78
N LEU A 144 13.46 -4.51 0.97
CA LEU A 144 12.20 -4.26 1.66
C LEU A 144 12.44 -3.81 3.12
N ALA A 145 13.41 -4.41 3.82
CA ALA A 145 13.79 -3.99 5.17
C ALA A 145 14.29 -2.54 5.20
N ILE A 146 15.09 -2.14 4.21
CA ILE A 146 15.58 -0.75 4.07
C ILE A 146 14.40 0.20 3.86
N MET A 147 13.45 -0.13 2.99
CA MET A 147 12.25 0.68 2.73
C MET A 147 11.41 0.85 4.01
N ILE A 148 11.14 -0.24 4.73
CA ILE A 148 10.38 -0.22 5.99
C ILE A 148 11.11 0.64 7.05
N ASN A 149 12.43 0.50 7.19
CA ASN A 149 13.20 1.28 8.14
C ASN A 149 13.17 2.78 7.83
N ARG A 150 13.23 3.16 6.55
CA ARG A 150 13.07 4.57 6.14
C ARG A 150 11.71 5.12 6.60
N VAL A 151 10.63 4.35 6.41
CA VAL A 151 9.29 4.75 6.87
C VAL A 151 9.25 4.95 8.39
N LYS A 152 9.86 4.04 9.16
CA LYS A 152 9.92 4.12 10.63
C LYS A 152 10.71 5.34 11.11
N ILE A 153 11.90 5.56 10.57
CA ILE A 153 12.76 6.69 10.95
C ILE A 153 12.03 8.01 10.69
N VAL A 154 11.37 8.16 9.54
CA VAL A 154 10.62 9.39 9.23
C VAL A 154 9.49 9.62 10.24
N ARG A 155 8.81 8.54 10.66
CA ARG A 155 7.79 8.61 11.70
C ARG A 155 8.36 9.06 13.05
N GLU A 156 9.46 8.44 13.49
CA GLU A 156 10.13 8.78 14.76
C GLU A 156 10.60 10.24 14.79
N VAL A 157 11.18 10.73 13.68
CA VAL A 157 11.60 12.13 13.54
C VAL A 157 10.38 13.06 13.60
N GLN A 158 9.29 12.73 12.89
CA GLN A 158 8.08 13.53 12.89
C GLN A 158 7.43 13.61 14.28
N GLU A 159 7.35 12.49 15.00
CA GLU A 159 6.83 12.43 16.37
C GLU A 159 7.71 13.26 17.33
N SER A 160 9.04 13.14 17.22
CA SER A 160 9.99 13.91 18.04
C SER A 160 9.87 15.41 17.82
N LEU A 161 9.73 15.85 16.56
CA LEU A 161 9.52 17.27 16.23
C LEU A 161 8.18 17.81 16.73
N MET A 162 7.13 16.98 16.75
CA MET A 162 5.84 17.38 17.33
C MET A 162 5.93 17.58 18.84
N MET A 163 6.66 16.71 19.54
CA MET A 163 6.87 16.81 20.98
C MET A 163 7.71 18.04 21.38
N LEU A 164 8.70 18.43 20.55
CA LEU A 164 9.53 19.62 20.81
C LEU A 164 8.80 20.95 20.59
N ASN A 165 7.72 20.95 19.80
CA ASN A 165 6.93 22.14 19.48
C ASN A 165 5.62 22.25 20.29
N SER A 166 5.42 21.35 21.26
CA SER A 166 4.28 21.33 22.18
C SER A 166 4.68 21.86 23.55
#